data_AF-A0A8X7TFC1-F1
#
_entry.id   AF-A0A8X7TFC1-F1
#
_cell.length_a   1.000
_cell.length_b   1.000
_cell.length_c   1.000
_cell.angle_alpha   90.00
_cell.angle_beta   90.00
_cell.angle_gamma   90.00
#
_symmetry.space_group_name_H-M   'P 1'
#
loop_
_entity.id
_entity.type
_entity.pdbx_description
1 polymer ?
#
loop_
_entity_poly.entity_id
_entity_poly.type
_entity_poly.pdbx_seq_one_letter_code
_entity_poly.pdbx_strand_id
1 'polypeptide(L)'
;MVGYYYQCDTWGLKRPLGSFIKSFLNDKNLNHKYVQVSAVAYSDVGWILIYAMSKIMEKSSLYVANPVSHDPLPKGVERSQFCFWQWGIATRVENGILLGYTVVVFNQKWSDTKLSCLIYSSETGLWSLDTSFPNYYYCQNSISLNGNLHWLARNNDYQEVVLSMDFYTNSTGSDRCRVSPFPDLGRTTKFKRSCTPCHGFLMYMNIVYATKVDGSLEEKLCVWRLQNEG
;
A
#
# COMPACT_ATOMS: atom_id res chain seq x y z
N MET A 1 5.59 -38.22 -0.36
CA MET A 1 5.31 -36.94 0.30
C MET A 1 6.66 -36.26 0.52
N VAL A 2 7.06 -35.40 -0.42
CA VAL A 2 8.33 -34.67 -0.42
C VAL A 2 7.98 -33.24 -0.80
N GLY A 3 8.43 -32.28 0.01
CA GLY A 3 8.13 -30.86 -0.14
C GLY A 3 8.79 -30.26 -1.37
N TYR A 4 8.05 -29.38 -2.06
CA TYR A 4 8.61 -28.50 -3.08
C TYR A 4 8.74 -27.09 -2.49
N TYR A 5 9.95 -26.79 -2.03
CA TYR A 5 10.44 -25.44 -1.78
C TYR A 5 11.32 -25.04 -2.97
N TYR A 6 11.10 -23.82 -3.48
CA TYR A 6 11.99 -23.06 -4.37
C TYR A 6 12.28 -23.60 -5.78
N GLN A 7 11.30 -23.52 -6.68
CA GLN A 7 11.58 -23.14 -8.06
C GLN A 7 10.66 -21.97 -8.44
N CYS A 8 11.21 -20.76 -8.33
CA CYS A 8 10.65 -19.56 -8.94
C CYS A 8 10.91 -19.66 -10.45
N ASP A 9 10.24 -20.60 -11.11
CA ASP A 9 10.12 -20.59 -12.56
C ASP A 9 9.18 -19.43 -12.86
N THR A 10 9.77 -18.31 -13.28
CA THR A 10 9.10 -17.09 -13.75
C THR A 10 7.69 -17.38 -14.21
N TRP A 11 6.66 -17.02 -13.43
CA TRP A 11 5.19 -17.20 -13.59
C TRP A 11 4.62 -17.31 -15.04
N GLY A 12 5.12 -18.20 -15.89
CA GLY A 12 5.06 -18.08 -17.34
C GLY A 12 5.68 -16.80 -17.96
N LEU A 13 6.41 -15.98 -17.19
CA LEU A 13 6.90 -14.67 -17.65
C LEU A 13 8.25 -14.77 -18.37
N LYS A 14 8.34 -14.24 -19.60
CA LYS A 14 9.60 -14.24 -20.40
C LYS A 14 10.77 -13.47 -19.77
N ARG A 15 10.51 -12.64 -18.75
CA ARG A 15 11.48 -11.79 -18.05
C ARG A 15 11.00 -11.50 -16.62
N PRO A 16 11.86 -11.09 -15.68
CA PRO A 16 11.45 -10.76 -14.32
C PRO A 16 10.37 -9.66 -14.27
N LEU A 17 9.43 -9.73 -13.33
CA LEU A 17 8.34 -8.75 -13.20
C LEU A 17 8.84 -7.30 -13.11
N GLY A 18 9.94 -7.07 -12.37
CA GLY A 18 10.57 -5.75 -12.26
C GLY A 18 11.04 -5.18 -13.60
N SER A 19 11.35 -6.03 -14.59
CA SER A 19 11.72 -5.60 -15.94
C SER A 19 10.51 -5.03 -16.70
N PHE A 20 9.32 -5.61 -16.55
CA PHE A 20 8.09 -5.07 -17.14
C PHE A 20 7.77 -3.69 -16.58
N ILE A 21 7.81 -3.53 -15.26
CA ILE A 21 7.57 -2.24 -14.61
C ILE A 21 8.60 -1.21 -15.09
N LYS A 22 9.89 -1.54 -15.09
CA LYS A 22 10.95 -0.63 -15.54
C LYS A 22 10.78 -0.22 -17.01
N SER A 23 10.49 -1.18 -17.90
CA SER A 23 10.20 -0.90 -19.31
C SER A 23 9.03 0.05 -19.44
N PHE A 24 7.91 -0.25 -18.77
CA PHE A 24 6.70 0.56 -18.81
C PHE A 24 6.94 2.00 -18.32
N LEU A 25 7.68 2.18 -17.22
CA LEU A 25 8.01 3.50 -16.69
C LEU A 25 8.92 4.29 -17.64
N ASN A 26 9.87 3.62 -18.29
CA ASN A 26 10.73 4.23 -19.31
C ASN A 26 9.93 4.64 -20.54
N ASP A 27 9.05 3.77 -21.03
CA ASP A 27 8.17 4.04 -22.18
C ASP A 27 7.29 5.27 -21.91
N LYS A 28 6.81 5.41 -20.68
CA LYS A 28 6.05 6.58 -20.24
C LYS A 28 6.84 7.88 -20.19
N ASN A 29 8.16 7.83 -20.14
CA ASN A 29 9.02 9.02 -20.12
C ASN A 29 9.98 9.12 -21.31
N LEU A 30 9.70 8.48 -22.45
CA LEU A 30 10.58 8.46 -23.63
C LEU A 30 11.01 9.87 -24.09
N ASN A 31 10.11 10.84 -24.02
CA ASN A 31 10.39 12.23 -24.42
C ASN A 31 10.92 13.11 -23.28
N HIS A 32 11.24 12.53 -22.11
CA HIS A 32 11.70 13.26 -20.92
C HIS A 32 10.77 14.42 -20.54
N LYS A 33 9.46 14.22 -20.78
CA LYS A 33 8.42 15.18 -20.41
C LYS A 33 8.40 15.38 -18.90
N TYR A 34 8.59 14.29 -18.15
CA TYR A 34 8.58 14.28 -16.70
C TYR A 34 9.99 14.27 -16.14
N VAL A 35 10.17 14.95 -15.00
CA VAL A 35 11.41 14.89 -14.20
C VAL A 35 11.62 13.49 -13.67
N GLN A 36 10.53 12.85 -13.22
CA GLN A 36 10.57 11.50 -12.66
C GLN A 36 9.25 10.78 -12.94
N VAL A 37 9.33 9.49 -13.28
CA VAL A 37 8.17 8.59 -13.36
C VAL A 37 8.45 7.39 -12.47
N SER A 38 7.55 7.10 -11.53
CA SER A 38 7.76 6.05 -10.53
C SER A 38 6.45 5.34 -10.18
N ALA A 39 6.53 4.03 -9.93
CA ALA A 39 5.45 3.29 -9.31
C ALA A 39 5.40 3.63 -7.81
N VAL A 40 4.26 4.08 -7.32
CA VAL A 40 4.07 4.60 -5.96
C VAL A 40 3.15 3.73 -5.10
N ALA A 41 2.37 2.84 -5.72
CA ALA A 41 1.57 1.83 -5.03
C ALA A 41 1.32 0.63 -5.95
N TYR A 42 1.03 -0.52 -5.34
CA TYR A 42 0.79 -1.79 -6.02
C TYR A 42 -0.52 -2.41 -5.52
N SER A 43 -1.29 -3.01 -6.42
CA SER A 43 -2.43 -3.85 -6.05
C SER A 43 -2.02 -5.31 -5.91
N ASP A 44 -2.82 -6.08 -5.18
CA ASP A 44 -2.69 -7.53 -5.04
C ASP A 44 -2.96 -8.32 -6.33
N VAL A 45 -3.54 -7.66 -7.34
CA VAL A 45 -3.87 -8.23 -8.65
C VAL A 45 -3.00 -7.70 -9.80
N GLY A 46 -1.84 -7.12 -9.46
CA GLY A 46 -0.80 -6.76 -10.44
C GLY A 46 -0.99 -5.40 -11.13
N TRP A 47 -1.94 -4.59 -10.70
CA TRP A 47 -2.07 -3.20 -11.15
C TRP A 47 -1.14 -2.29 -10.34
N ILE A 48 -0.64 -1.25 -10.99
CA ILE A 48 0.29 -0.29 -10.38
C ILE A 48 -0.26 1.12 -10.50
N LEU A 49 -0.01 1.90 -9.46
CA LEU A 49 -0.22 3.34 -9.45
C LEU A 49 1.10 4.02 -9.77
N ILE A 50 1.10 4.88 -10.79
CA ILE A 50 2.28 5.54 -11.31
C ILE A 50 2.13 7.04 -11.14
N TYR A 51 3.12 7.64 -10.49
CA TYR A 51 3.24 9.06 -10.36
C TYR A 51 4.31 9.60 -11.33
N ALA A 52 3.91 10.54 -12.18
CA ALA A 52 4.77 11.23 -13.12
C ALA A 52 4.91 12.70 -12.71
N MET A 53 6.07 13.04 -12.17
CA MET A 53 6.41 14.37 -11.68
C MET A 53 6.77 15.28 -12.84
N SER A 54 6.00 16.34 -13.08
CA SER A 54 6.34 17.32 -14.11
C SER A 54 7.42 18.30 -13.65
N LYS A 55 7.97 19.05 -14.60
CA LYS A 55 8.90 20.16 -14.35
C LYS A 55 8.20 21.26 -13.55
N ILE A 56 8.99 22.06 -12.84
CA ILE A 56 8.49 23.14 -11.97
C ILE A 56 7.52 24.02 -12.80
N MET A 57 6.31 24.25 -12.27
CA MET A 57 5.16 24.97 -12.87
C MET A 57 4.15 24.14 -13.70
N GLU A 58 4.43 22.88 -14.03
CA GLU A 58 3.47 22.01 -14.72
C GLU A 58 2.72 21.05 -13.78
N LYS A 59 1.49 20.68 -14.14
CA LYS A 59 0.70 19.68 -13.42
C LYS A 59 1.36 18.30 -13.54
N SER A 60 1.65 17.68 -12.40
CA SER A 60 2.04 16.27 -12.37
C SER A 60 0.87 15.37 -12.76
N SER A 61 1.14 14.11 -13.10
CA SER A 61 0.12 13.18 -13.59
C SER A 61 0.13 11.88 -12.79
N LEU A 62 -1.05 11.27 -12.63
CA LEU A 62 -1.22 9.98 -11.99
C LEU A 62 -1.80 9.00 -13.01
N TYR A 63 -1.34 7.75 -12.97
CA TYR A 63 -1.81 6.72 -13.90
C TYR A 63 -2.06 5.44 -13.14
N VAL A 64 -3.11 4.72 -13.54
CA VAL A 64 -3.35 3.35 -13.11
C VAL A 64 -3.12 2.48 -14.33
N ALA A 65 -2.28 1.46 -14.19
CA ALA A 65 -1.89 0.62 -15.32
C ALA A 65 -1.60 -0.81 -14.90
N ASN A 66 -1.77 -1.74 -15.83
CA ASN A 66 -1.20 -3.07 -15.74
C ASN A 66 0.12 -3.09 -16.55
N PRO A 67 1.29 -3.29 -15.91
CA PRO A 67 2.58 -3.23 -16.59
C PRO A 67 2.81 -4.42 -17.54
N VAL A 68 1.99 -5.48 -17.45
CA VAL A 68 2.08 -6.66 -18.34
C VAL A 68 1.21 -6.47 -19.58
N SER A 69 0.00 -5.91 -19.46
CA SER A 69 -0.90 -5.71 -20.62
C SER A 69 -0.64 -4.42 -21.39
N HIS A 70 0.17 -3.50 -20.85
CA HIS A 70 0.48 -2.20 -21.46
C HIS A 70 -0.74 -1.27 -21.67
N ASP A 71 -1.85 -1.47 -20.94
CA ASP A 71 -3.04 -0.60 -21.02
C ASP A 71 -3.06 0.46 -19.90
N PRO A 72 -2.58 1.68 -20.15
CA PRO A 72 -2.68 2.78 -19.19
C PRO A 72 -4.09 3.39 -19.18
N LEU A 73 -4.68 3.52 -17.99
CA LEU A 73 -5.83 4.40 -17.76
C LEU A 73 -5.32 5.71 -17.14
N PRO A 74 -5.23 6.81 -17.92
CA PRO A 74 -4.77 8.10 -17.38
C PRO A 74 -5.80 8.66 -16.40
N LYS A 75 -5.33 9.17 -15.26
CA LYS A 75 -6.16 9.91 -14.30
C LYS A 75 -5.44 11.18 -13.87
N GLY A 76 -5.94 12.33 -14.34
CA GLY A 76 -5.42 13.61 -13.90
C GLY A 76 -5.57 13.75 -12.39
N VAL A 77 -4.46 14.02 -11.69
CA VAL A 77 -4.45 14.48 -10.31
C VAL A 77 -3.67 15.77 -10.26
N GLU A 78 -4.35 16.83 -9.86
CA GLU A 78 -3.70 18.11 -9.62
C GLU A 78 -2.97 18.07 -8.28
N ARG A 79 -1.65 18.25 -8.31
CA ARG A 79 -0.84 18.29 -7.10
C ARG A 79 -0.68 19.73 -6.63
N SER A 80 -0.91 19.97 -5.34
CA SER A 80 -0.40 21.16 -4.64
C SER A 80 1.02 20.90 -4.10
N GLN A 81 1.86 21.92 -4.19
CA GLN A 81 3.33 21.81 -4.24
C GLN A 81 4.05 21.46 -2.91
N PHE A 82 3.33 21.20 -1.81
CA PHE A 82 3.94 21.21 -0.46
C PHE A 82 3.49 20.10 0.51
N CYS A 83 3.17 18.89 0.03
CA CYS A 83 2.72 17.81 0.93
C CYS A 83 3.51 16.50 0.73
N PHE A 84 3.71 15.78 1.85
CA PHE A 84 4.17 14.38 1.86
C PHE A 84 2.96 13.51 1.53
N TRP A 85 2.86 13.13 0.26
CA TRP A 85 1.73 12.35 -0.22
C TRP A 85 2.03 10.86 -0.08
N GLN A 86 1.10 10.13 0.53
CA GLN A 86 1.12 8.67 0.53
C GLN A 86 0.04 8.14 -0.38
N TRP A 87 0.43 7.14 -1.17
CA TRP A 87 -0.38 6.65 -2.27
C TRP A 87 -0.85 5.23 -1.98
N GLY A 88 -2.08 4.93 -2.37
CA GLY A 88 -2.66 3.60 -2.31
C GLY A 88 -3.56 3.34 -3.50
N ILE A 89 -3.65 2.07 -3.89
CA ILE A 89 -4.59 1.59 -4.90
C ILE A 89 -5.29 0.34 -4.36
N ALA A 90 -6.60 0.42 -4.18
CA ALA A 90 -7.43 -0.73 -3.83
C ALA A 90 -8.14 -1.23 -5.09
N THR A 91 -8.15 -2.53 -5.33
CA THR A 91 -8.84 -3.13 -6.49
C THR A 91 -9.97 -4.04 -6.03
N ARG A 92 -11.13 -3.94 -6.67
CA ARG A 92 -12.24 -4.89 -6.52
C ARG A 92 -12.22 -5.86 -7.68
N VAL A 93 -12.03 -7.13 -7.37
CA VAL A 93 -11.95 -8.22 -8.34
C VAL A 93 -13.00 -9.27 -8.02
N GLU A 94 -13.69 -9.76 -9.03
CA GLU A 94 -14.63 -10.87 -8.92
C GLU A 94 -14.27 -11.91 -9.99
N ASN A 95 -14.09 -13.16 -9.59
CA ASN A 95 -13.71 -14.27 -10.51
C ASN A 95 -12.50 -13.95 -11.40
N GLY A 96 -11.52 -13.21 -10.88
CA GLY A 96 -10.31 -12.79 -11.62
C GLY A 96 -10.50 -11.60 -12.55
N ILE A 97 -11.71 -11.02 -12.63
CA ILE A 97 -12.05 -9.86 -13.44
C ILE A 97 -11.99 -8.60 -12.57
N LEU A 98 -11.23 -7.59 -13.02
CA LEU A 98 -11.21 -6.29 -12.37
C LEU A 98 -12.53 -5.56 -12.63
N LEU A 99 -13.34 -5.38 -11.58
CA LEU A 99 -14.59 -4.64 -11.65
C LEU A 99 -14.38 -3.14 -11.44
N GLY A 100 -13.38 -2.77 -10.64
CA GLY A 100 -13.10 -1.39 -10.32
C GLY A 100 -11.85 -1.24 -9.47
N TYR A 101 -11.35 -0.02 -9.40
CA TYR A 101 -10.28 0.40 -8.52
C TYR A 101 -10.60 1.72 -7.84
N THR A 102 -9.94 1.93 -6.71
CA THR A 102 -9.97 3.15 -5.91
C THR A 102 -8.54 3.62 -5.69
N VAL A 103 -8.28 4.90 -5.98
CA VAL A 103 -6.98 5.52 -5.68
C VAL A 103 -7.12 6.38 -4.45
N VAL A 104 -6.18 6.22 -3.52
CA VAL A 104 -6.19 6.86 -2.21
C VAL A 104 -4.92 7.68 -2.06
N VAL A 105 -5.09 8.92 -1.66
CA VAL A 105 -4.01 9.90 -1.59
C VAL A 105 -4.11 10.65 -0.27
N PHE A 106 -3.23 10.33 0.68
CA PHE A 106 -3.19 11.01 1.96
C PHE A 106 -2.42 12.30 1.87
N ASN A 107 -3.04 13.39 2.30
CA ASN A 107 -2.38 14.66 2.52
C ASN A 107 -2.00 14.77 3.99
N GLN A 108 -0.72 14.56 4.29
CA GLN A 108 -0.17 14.83 5.61
C GLN A 108 0.60 16.14 5.58
N LYS A 109 -0.02 17.23 6.04
CA LYS A 109 0.70 18.48 6.34
C LYS A 109 1.35 18.36 7.70
N TRP A 110 2.56 18.92 7.85
CA TRP A 110 3.34 18.88 9.09
C TRP A 110 2.58 19.43 10.31
N SER A 111 1.66 20.37 10.07
CA SER A 111 0.86 21.04 11.11
C SER A 111 -0.56 20.50 11.29
N ASP A 112 -1.02 19.58 10.44
CA ASP A 112 -2.41 19.13 10.50
C ASP A 112 -2.61 18.09 11.60
N THR A 113 -3.59 18.35 12.45
CA THR A 113 -4.06 17.43 13.50
C THR A 113 -5.10 16.43 12.99
N LYS A 114 -5.42 16.46 11.69
CA LYS A 114 -6.36 15.54 11.05
C LYS A 114 -5.80 15.07 9.71
N LEU A 115 -5.80 13.75 9.53
CA LEU A 115 -5.47 13.12 8.27
C LEU A 115 -6.61 13.39 7.27
N SER A 116 -6.29 13.95 6.11
CA SER A 116 -7.26 14.07 5.01
C SER A 116 -6.86 13.19 3.85
N CYS A 117 -7.85 12.57 3.22
CA CYS A 117 -7.67 11.66 2.10
C CYS A 117 -8.42 12.17 0.88
N LEU A 118 -7.73 12.24 -0.26
CA LEU A 118 -8.37 12.33 -1.56
C LEU A 118 -8.56 10.92 -2.11
N ILE A 119 -9.81 10.60 -2.44
CA ILE A 119 -10.22 9.27 -2.92
C ILE A 119 -10.77 9.44 -4.32
N TYR A 120 -10.27 8.66 -5.26
CA TYR A 120 -10.82 8.52 -6.60
C TYR A 120 -11.49 7.17 -6.73
N SER A 121 -12.75 7.15 -7.16
CA SER A 121 -13.43 5.90 -7.55
C SER A 121 -13.49 5.79 -9.06
N SER A 122 -13.05 4.65 -9.59
CA SER A 122 -13.21 4.31 -11.01
C SER A 122 -14.68 4.12 -11.42
N GLU A 123 -15.56 3.79 -10.48
CA GLU A 123 -17.00 3.57 -10.75
C GLU A 123 -17.71 4.88 -11.02
N THR A 124 -17.45 5.89 -10.18
CA THR A 124 -18.07 7.22 -10.32
C THR A 124 -17.27 8.10 -11.27
N GLY A 125 -15.99 7.81 -11.46
CA GLY A 125 -15.08 8.66 -12.22
C GLY A 125 -14.67 9.95 -11.49
N LEU A 126 -15.00 10.09 -10.21
CA LEU A 126 -14.84 11.34 -9.45
C LEU A 126 -13.85 11.23 -8.30
N TRP A 127 -13.27 12.37 -7.95
CA TRP A 127 -12.49 12.58 -6.72
C TRP A 127 -13.40 13.09 -5.60
N SER A 128 -13.23 12.55 -4.39
CA SER A 128 -13.87 13.02 -3.17
C SER A 128 -12.83 13.25 -2.08
N LEU A 129 -13.00 14.30 -1.29
CA LEU A 129 -12.21 14.55 -0.09
C LEU A 129 -12.91 13.92 1.12
N ASP A 130 -12.18 13.13 1.89
CA ASP A 130 -12.64 12.54 3.14
C ASP A 130 -11.70 12.95 4.29
N THR A 131 -12.27 13.55 5.32
CA THR A 131 -11.59 14.12 6.50
C THR A 131 -11.99 13.45 7.80
N SER A 132 -12.73 12.34 7.71
CA SER A 132 -13.27 11.62 8.85
C SER A 132 -12.27 10.70 9.56
N PHE A 133 -11.04 10.59 9.02
CA PHE A 133 -10.06 9.64 9.49
C PHE A 133 -9.39 10.08 10.80
N PRO A 134 -9.09 9.13 11.72
CA PRO A 134 -8.34 9.44 12.91
C PRO A 134 -6.93 9.90 12.52
N ASN A 135 -6.35 10.79 13.33
CA ASN A 135 -5.02 11.29 13.07
C ASN A 135 -3.97 10.20 13.35
N TYR A 136 -3.22 9.83 12.33
CA TYR A 136 -2.09 8.91 12.45
C TYR A 136 -0.84 9.54 11.85
N TYR A 137 0.26 9.45 12.58
CA TYR A 137 1.56 9.90 12.13
C TYR A 137 2.21 8.87 11.23
N TYR A 138 2.91 9.32 10.19
CA TYR A 138 3.86 8.52 9.42
C TYR A 138 3.30 7.17 8.95
N CYS A 139 2.74 7.16 7.74
CA CYS A 139 2.40 5.89 7.09
C CYS A 139 3.61 5.36 6.29
N GLN A 140 3.78 4.04 6.14
CA GLN A 140 4.69 3.47 5.14
C GLN A 140 3.95 3.16 3.85
N ASN A 141 4.62 2.56 2.87
CA ASN A 141 3.99 2.11 1.62
C ASN A 141 2.71 1.31 1.91
N SER A 142 1.67 1.61 1.12
CA SER A 142 0.40 0.90 1.19
C SER A 142 0.56 -0.56 0.78
N ILE A 143 -0.28 -1.41 1.36
CA ILE A 143 -0.44 -2.81 0.99
C ILE A 143 -1.90 -2.97 0.58
N SER A 144 -2.13 -3.23 -0.70
CA SER A 144 -3.45 -3.63 -1.18
C SER A 144 -3.68 -5.11 -0.90
N LEU A 145 -4.86 -5.45 -0.40
CA LEU A 145 -5.27 -6.83 -0.17
C LEU A 145 -6.78 -6.96 -0.08
N ASN A 146 -7.39 -7.80 -0.93
CA ASN A 146 -8.82 -8.14 -0.90
C ASN A 146 -9.74 -6.90 -0.92
N GLY A 147 -9.44 -5.91 -1.76
CA GLY A 147 -10.21 -4.66 -1.83
C GLY A 147 -9.94 -3.67 -0.69
N ASN A 148 -9.15 -4.05 0.31
CA ASN A 148 -8.70 -3.17 1.37
C ASN A 148 -7.34 -2.57 1.05
N LEU A 149 -7.03 -1.46 1.71
CA LEU A 149 -5.67 -0.97 1.83
C LEU A 149 -5.23 -0.99 3.29
N HIS A 150 -4.01 -1.44 3.49
CA HIS A 150 -3.35 -1.51 4.77
C HIS A 150 -2.11 -0.62 4.78
N TRP A 151 -1.88 0.08 5.88
CA TRP A 151 -0.69 0.89 6.10
C TRP A 151 -0.11 0.60 7.47
N LEU A 152 1.21 0.62 7.56
CA LEU A 152 1.88 0.74 8.84
C LEU A 152 1.88 2.21 9.24
N ALA A 153 1.22 2.54 10.35
CA ALA A 153 1.08 3.90 10.85
C ALA A 153 1.52 4.00 12.31
N ARG A 154 1.66 5.23 12.84
CA ARG A 154 1.84 5.49 14.28
C ARG A 154 0.64 6.22 14.86
N ASN A 155 0.10 5.70 15.96
CA ASN A 155 -0.97 6.37 16.70
C ASN A 155 -0.43 7.57 17.50
N ASN A 156 -1.32 8.27 18.20
CA ASN A 156 -0.98 9.43 19.03
C ASN A 156 -0.02 9.09 20.19
N ASP A 157 0.01 7.83 20.61
CA ASP A 157 0.93 7.32 21.63
C ASP A 157 2.28 6.86 21.02
N TYR A 158 2.55 7.19 19.75
CA TYR A 158 3.72 6.78 18.98
C TYR A 158 3.88 5.25 18.81
N GLN A 159 2.85 4.48 19.09
CA GLN A 159 2.84 3.03 18.88
C GLN A 159 2.61 2.73 17.39
N GLU A 160 3.40 1.81 16.86
CA GLU A 160 3.20 1.31 15.51
C GLU A 160 1.95 0.43 15.47
N VAL A 161 1.08 0.68 14.49
CA VAL A 161 -0.19 -0.02 14.28
C VAL A 161 -0.41 -0.28 12.79
N VAL A 162 -1.23 -1.28 12.47
CA VAL A 162 -1.73 -1.49 11.11
C VAL A 162 -3.08 -0.79 10.96
N LEU A 163 -3.13 0.19 10.07
CA LEU A 163 -4.36 0.86 9.67
C LEU A 163 -4.92 0.14 8.45
N SER A 164 -6.12 -0.40 8.54
CA SER A 164 -6.81 -1.10 7.46
C SER A 164 -8.05 -0.32 7.06
N MET A 165 -8.25 -0.11 5.76
CA MET A 165 -9.40 0.63 5.26
C MET A 165 -10.09 -0.14 4.14
N ASP A 166 -11.40 -0.28 4.29
CA ASP A 166 -12.28 -0.82 3.28
C ASP A 166 -12.94 0.33 2.50
N PHE A 167 -12.68 0.38 1.20
CA PHE A 167 -13.24 1.41 0.30
C PHE A 167 -14.50 0.95 -0.43
N TYR A 168 -14.87 -0.33 -0.31
CA TYR A 168 -16.01 -0.95 -1.00
C TYR A 168 -17.15 -1.32 -0.05
N THR A 169 -16.96 -1.17 1.27
CA THR A 169 -18.05 -1.21 2.25
C THR A 169 -18.98 0.01 2.15
N ASN A 170 -20.24 -0.20 2.53
CA ASN A 170 -21.26 0.84 2.68
C ASN A 170 -21.10 1.66 3.97
N SER A 171 -20.20 1.26 4.88
CA SER A 171 -19.91 2.08 6.06
C SER A 171 -19.25 3.40 5.67
N THR A 172 -19.43 4.44 6.48
CA THR A 172 -18.83 5.76 6.25
C THR A 172 -18.05 6.20 7.48
N GLY A 173 -17.07 7.09 7.31
CA GLY A 173 -16.33 7.63 8.44
C GLY A 173 -15.34 6.66 9.07
N SER A 174 -15.20 6.76 10.40
CA SER A 174 -14.37 5.89 11.23
C SER A 174 -14.68 4.41 11.05
N ASP A 175 -15.92 4.08 10.71
CA ASP A 175 -16.41 2.70 10.58
C ASP A 175 -15.84 1.99 9.34
N ARG A 176 -15.18 2.73 8.44
CA ARG A 176 -14.40 2.16 7.32
C ARG A 176 -12.98 1.78 7.71
N CYS A 177 -12.54 2.20 8.88
CA CYS A 177 -11.16 2.18 9.29
C CYS A 177 -10.96 1.29 10.52
N ARG A 178 -10.15 0.24 10.38
CA ARG A 178 -9.77 -0.66 11.47
C ARG A 178 -8.32 -0.44 11.86
N VAL A 179 -8.08 -0.31 13.16
CA VAL A 179 -6.74 -0.14 13.72
C VAL A 179 -6.37 -1.43 14.44
N SER A 180 -5.29 -2.06 14.03
CA SER A 180 -4.82 -3.32 14.61
C SER A 180 -3.43 -3.12 15.23
N PRO A 181 -3.27 -3.31 16.55
CA PRO A 181 -1.96 -3.28 17.18
C PRO A 181 -1.09 -4.46 16.74
N PHE A 182 0.23 -4.29 16.81
CA PHE A 182 1.14 -5.43 16.61
C PHE A 182 1.10 -6.38 17.81
N PRO A 183 1.20 -7.70 17.59
CA PRO A 183 1.15 -8.70 18.65
C PRO A 183 2.39 -8.70 19.56
N ASP A 184 3.45 -7.99 19.16
CA ASP A 184 4.69 -7.83 19.91
C ASP A 184 4.90 -6.40 20.43
N LEU A 185 3.83 -5.61 20.55
CA LEU A 185 3.90 -4.32 21.22
C LEU A 185 4.48 -4.49 22.63
N GLY A 186 5.43 -3.60 22.98
CA GLY A 186 6.16 -3.66 24.25
C GLY A 186 7.34 -4.63 24.28
N ARG A 187 7.59 -5.40 23.20
CA ARG A 187 8.78 -6.25 23.09
C ARG A 187 9.85 -5.62 22.22
N THR A 188 11.12 -5.88 22.55
CA THR A 188 12.25 -5.53 21.67
C THR A 188 12.25 -6.47 20.47
N THR A 189 12.23 -5.88 19.28
CA THR A 189 12.26 -6.59 18.01
C THR A 189 13.59 -6.35 17.30
N LYS A 190 14.04 -7.32 16.50
CA LYS A 190 15.29 -7.23 15.75
C LYS A 190 15.16 -6.35 14.50
N PHE A 191 14.00 -6.37 13.86
CA PHE A 191 13.76 -5.67 12.60
C PHE A 191 12.66 -4.62 12.72
N LYS A 192 12.74 -3.59 11.86
CA LYS A 192 11.64 -2.64 11.66
C LYS A 192 10.38 -3.40 11.27
N ARG A 193 9.24 -3.06 11.86
CA ARG A 193 7.97 -3.71 11.54
C ARG A 193 7.62 -3.49 10.06
N SER A 194 7.18 -4.56 9.42
CA SER A 194 6.71 -4.57 8.03
C SER A 194 5.71 -5.71 7.86
N CYS A 195 4.70 -5.50 7.02
CA CYS A 195 3.69 -6.51 6.72
C CYS A 195 3.80 -6.93 5.25
N THR A 196 3.36 -8.14 4.94
CA THR A 196 3.33 -8.66 3.58
C THR A 196 2.04 -9.44 3.33
N PRO A 197 1.41 -9.30 2.15
CA PRO A 197 0.28 -10.13 1.78
C PRO A 197 0.76 -11.55 1.42
N CYS A 198 0.10 -12.59 1.94
CA CYS A 198 0.38 -13.98 1.63
C CYS A 198 -0.91 -14.81 1.72
N HIS A 199 -1.25 -15.53 0.63
CA HIS A 199 -2.47 -16.37 0.53
C HIS A 199 -3.76 -15.66 0.96
N GLY A 200 -3.94 -14.40 0.57
CA GLY A 200 -5.13 -13.61 0.91
C GLY A 200 -5.14 -13.07 2.35
N PHE A 201 -4.05 -13.22 3.12
CA PHE A 201 -3.92 -12.68 4.47
C PHE A 201 -2.80 -11.67 4.58
N LEU A 202 -2.96 -10.72 5.49
CA LEU A 202 -1.88 -9.84 5.90
C LEU A 202 -1.02 -10.54 6.96
N MET A 203 0.24 -10.75 6.63
CA MET A 203 1.21 -11.43 7.49
C MET A 203 2.18 -10.42 8.09
N TYR A 204 2.54 -10.65 9.35
CA TYR A 204 3.60 -9.95 10.06
C TYR A 204 4.61 -10.98 10.56
N MET A 205 5.90 -10.67 10.44
CA MET A 205 6.96 -11.53 10.97
C MET A 205 8.08 -10.68 11.55
N ASN A 206 8.65 -11.13 12.66
CA ASN A 206 9.80 -10.49 13.27
C ASN A 206 10.54 -11.47 14.17
N ILE A 207 11.77 -11.09 14.56
CA ILE A 207 12.51 -11.78 15.63
C ILE A 207 12.32 -10.99 16.91
N VAL A 208 11.83 -11.68 17.94
CA VAL A 208 11.59 -11.12 19.26
C VAL A 208 12.61 -11.68 20.24
N TYR A 209 13.15 -10.82 21.09
CA TYR A 209 14.03 -11.21 22.19
C TYR A 209 13.19 -11.68 23.38
N ALA A 210 13.45 -12.89 23.87
CA ALA A 210 12.84 -13.42 25.09
C ALA A 210 13.93 -13.77 26.12
N THR A 211 13.65 -13.59 27.40
CA THR A 211 14.56 -13.97 28.48
C THR A 211 14.29 -15.41 28.88
N LYS A 212 15.32 -16.26 28.88
CA LYS A 212 15.27 -17.63 29.37
C LYS A 212 15.26 -17.66 30.90
N VAL A 213 14.98 -18.84 31.45
CA VAL A 213 15.00 -19.10 32.91
C VAL A 213 16.39 -18.83 33.52
N ASP A 214 17.46 -19.06 32.76
CA ASP A 214 18.85 -18.79 33.18
C ASP A 214 19.28 -17.32 33.04
N GLY A 215 18.36 -16.43 32.63
CA GLY A 215 18.63 -15.01 32.42
C GLY A 215 19.25 -14.65 31.06
N SER A 216 19.60 -15.64 30.24
CA SER A 216 20.12 -15.38 28.88
C SER A 216 19.02 -14.94 27.91
N LEU A 217 19.38 -14.18 26.88
CA LEU A 217 18.46 -13.79 25.82
C LEU A 217 18.42 -14.85 24.71
N GLU A 218 17.21 -15.18 24.26
CA GLU A 218 16.99 -15.98 23.06
C GLU A 218 16.28 -15.19 21.97
N GLU A 219 16.68 -15.43 20.72
CA GLU A 219 16.01 -14.92 19.54
C GLU A 219 14.95 -15.91 19.08
N LYS A 220 13.70 -15.47 18.99
CA LYS A 220 12.58 -16.28 18.48
C LYS A 220 12.00 -15.63 17.24
N LEU A 221 12.01 -16.35 16.12
CA LEU A 221 11.24 -15.97 14.94
C LEU A 221 9.75 -16.20 15.24
N CYS A 222 8.96 -15.15 15.11
CA CYS A 222 7.53 -15.20 15.27
C CYS A 222 6.85 -14.73 13.98
N VAL A 223 5.79 -15.44 13.61
CA VAL A 223 4.97 -15.15 12.43
C VAL A 223 3.54 -15.07 12.88
N TRP A 224 2.88 -13.97 12.53
CA TRP A 224 1.49 -13.69 12.86
C TRP A 224 0.70 -13.42 11.59
N ARG A 225 -0.58 -13.77 11.66
CA ARG A 225 -1.56 -13.53 10.61
C ARG A 225 -2.65 -12.63 11.18
N LEU A 226 -2.95 -11.53 10.48
CA LEU A 226 -4.10 -10.71 10.82
C LEU A 226 -5.37 -11.53 10.53
N GLN A 227 -6.18 -11.77 11.56
CA GLN A 227 -7.49 -12.39 11.36
C GLN A 227 -8.47 -11.32 10.89
N ASN A 228 -9.18 -11.61 9.79
CA ASN A 228 -10.40 -10.90 9.50
C ASN A 228 -11.46 -11.42 10.47
N GLU A 229 -11.71 -10.69 11.54
CA GLU A 229 -13.04 -10.73 12.15
C GLU A 229 -13.94 -9.99 11.16
N GLY A 230 -14.70 -10.76 10.40
CA GLY A 230 -15.76 -10.23 9.54
C GLY A 230 -16.88 -9.61 10.34
#